data_AF-A0A1T1ZXZ3-F1
#
_entry.id   AF-A0A1T1ZXZ3-F1
#
_cell.length_a   1.000
_cell.length_b   1.000
_cell.length_c   1.000
_cell.angle_alpha   90.00
_cell.angle_beta   90.00
_cell.angle_gamma   90.00
#
_symmetry.space_group_name_H-M   'P 1'
#
loop_
_entity.id
_entity.type
_entity.pdbx_description
1 polymer ?
#
loop_
_entity_poly.entity_id
_entity_poly.type
_entity_poly.pdbx_seq_one_letter_code
_entity_poly.pdbx_strand_id
1 'polypeptide(L)'
;MNDADFLYLDFRFREAGWLEAMRLRLTGSVPDEVVSDGVRNQVFEVEKEGERMTINITDHCLSLTEPTEQSFTEENYAHVARMLKMKGFRADWLRSKRPDIVLCAGALLNETYRKKLISHLSSTSV
;
A
#
# COMPACT_ATOMS: atom_id res chain seq x y z
N MET A 1 -25.35 -24.93 -7.16
CA MET A 1 -23.88 -24.90 -7.07
C MET A 1 -23.56 -23.45 -6.73
N ASN A 2 -23.18 -23.17 -5.47
CA ASN A 2 -23.02 -21.80 -4.99
C ASN A 2 -21.66 -21.26 -5.44
N ASP A 3 -21.65 -20.12 -6.13
CA ASP A 3 -20.46 -19.41 -6.62
C ASP A 3 -19.61 -18.76 -5.50
N ALA A 4 -19.65 -19.29 -4.27
CA ALA A 4 -19.29 -18.55 -3.06
C ALA A 4 -17.93 -18.89 -2.42
N ASP A 5 -17.08 -19.72 -3.04
CA ASP A 5 -15.86 -20.22 -2.37
C ASP A 5 -14.53 -19.87 -3.07
N PHE A 6 -14.51 -18.89 -3.98
CA PHE A 6 -13.26 -18.50 -4.65
C PHE A 6 -12.60 -17.32 -3.93
N LEU A 7 -11.50 -17.61 -3.22
CA LEU A 7 -10.57 -16.60 -2.73
C LEU A 7 -9.88 -15.93 -3.93
N TYR A 8 -9.98 -14.61 -4.05
CA TYR A 8 -9.18 -13.87 -5.01
C TYR A 8 -7.74 -13.79 -4.51
N LEU A 9 -6.84 -14.52 -5.17
CA LEU A 9 -5.41 -14.42 -4.90
C LEU A 9 -4.86 -13.23 -5.69
N ASP A 10 -4.61 -12.13 -4.99
CA ASP A 10 -3.99 -10.95 -5.58
C ASP A 10 -2.50 -11.22 -5.83
N PHE A 11 -2.13 -11.70 -7.01
CA PHE A 11 -0.74 -12.02 -7.34
C PHE A 11 0.17 -10.79 -7.56
N ARG A 12 -0.37 -9.57 -7.54
CA ARG A 12 0.42 -8.34 -7.72
C ARG A 12 1.48 -8.16 -6.64
N PHE A 13 1.34 -8.83 -5.49
CA PHE A 13 2.40 -8.89 -4.47
C PHE A 13 3.74 -9.45 -4.96
N ARG A 14 3.75 -10.15 -6.10
CA ARG A 14 4.97 -10.68 -6.72
C ARG A 14 5.72 -9.63 -7.53
N GLU A 15 5.06 -8.54 -7.91
CA GLU A 15 5.64 -7.50 -8.74
C GLU A 15 6.55 -6.58 -7.92
N ALA A 16 7.59 -6.05 -8.57
CA ALA A 16 8.49 -5.10 -7.96
C ALA A 16 7.74 -3.80 -7.67
N GLY A 17 8.06 -3.11 -6.56
CA GLY A 17 7.40 -1.87 -6.19
C GLY A 17 6.05 -2.05 -5.47
N TRP A 18 5.49 -3.27 -5.41
CA TRP A 18 4.19 -3.50 -4.78
C TRP A 18 4.18 -3.13 -3.30
N LEU A 19 5.23 -3.48 -2.54
CA LEU A 19 5.28 -3.20 -1.11
C LEU A 19 5.38 -1.69 -0.85
N GLU A 20 6.21 -1.00 -1.63
CA GLU A 20 6.44 0.43 -1.58
C GLU A 20 5.16 1.19 -1.95
N ALA A 21 4.51 0.79 -3.04
CA ALA A 21 3.23 1.32 -3.48
C ALA A 21 2.15 1.13 -2.39
N MET A 22 1.97 -0.10 -1.89
CA MET A 22 1.01 -0.38 -0.82
C MET A 22 1.30 0.42 0.43
N ARG A 23 2.57 0.55 0.81
CA ARG A 23 3.01 1.35 1.95
C ARG A 23 2.56 2.79 1.82
N LEU A 24 2.89 3.45 0.71
CA LEU A 24 2.55 4.85 0.49
C LEU A 24 1.03 5.07 0.50
N ARG A 25 0.29 4.23 -0.24
CA ARG A 25 -1.16 4.38 -0.37
C ARG A 25 -1.94 4.02 0.91
N LEU A 26 -1.38 3.16 1.77
CA LEU A 26 -1.99 2.76 3.04
C LEU A 26 -1.85 3.82 4.13
N THR A 27 -0.70 4.49 4.20
CA THR A 27 -0.37 5.35 5.36
C THR A 27 -0.21 6.82 5.02
N GLY A 28 -0.09 7.14 3.73
CA GLY A 28 0.17 8.48 3.27
C GLY A 28 1.61 8.96 3.48
N SER A 29 2.52 8.05 3.79
CA SER A 29 3.92 8.37 4.11
C SER A 29 4.83 7.18 3.85
N VAL A 30 6.06 7.45 3.44
CA VAL A 30 7.12 6.45 3.22
C VAL A 30 8.43 6.95 3.84
N PRO A 31 9.25 6.07 4.43
CA PRO A 31 10.60 6.43 4.82
C PRO A 31 11.51 6.56 3.58
N ASP A 32 12.64 7.26 3.70
CA ASP A 32 13.52 7.59 2.55
C ASP A 32 14.09 6.34 1.87
N GLU A 33 14.34 5.27 2.63
CA GLU A 33 14.77 4.01 2.06
C GLU A 33 13.73 3.43 1.09
N VAL A 34 12.44 3.57 1.40
CA VAL A 34 11.33 3.09 0.57
C VAL A 34 11.08 4.01 -0.62
N VAL A 35 11.33 5.32 -0.48
CA VAL A 35 11.25 6.28 -1.60
C VAL A 35 12.17 5.85 -2.74
N SER A 36 13.43 5.58 -2.40
CA SER A 36 14.45 5.26 -3.41
C SER A 36 14.09 3.97 -4.15
N ASP A 37 13.60 2.97 -3.43
CA ASP A 37 13.13 1.71 -4.01
C ASP A 37 11.88 1.91 -4.87
N GLY A 38 10.93 2.74 -4.44
CA GLY A 38 9.72 3.00 -5.23
C GLY A 38 9.96 3.82 -6.50
N VAL A 39 10.94 4.74 -6.50
CA VAL A 39 11.38 5.42 -7.73
C VAL A 39 12.05 4.42 -8.68
N ARG A 40 12.95 3.56 -8.16
CA ARG A 40 13.62 2.52 -8.95
C ARG A 40 12.61 1.56 -9.58
N ASN A 41 11.56 1.22 -8.85
CA ASN A 41 10.49 0.33 -9.29
C ASN A 41 9.37 1.07 -10.06
N GLN A 42 9.56 2.34 -10.42
CA GLN A 42 8.61 3.14 -11.22
C GLN A 42 7.20 3.27 -10.61
N VAL A 43 7.07 3.12 -9.30
CA VAL A 43 5.79 3.34 -8.58
C VAL A 43 5.68 4.77 -8.04
N PHE A 44 6.81 5.47 -7.90
CA PHE A 44 6.85 6.87 -7.46
C PHE A 44 7.53 7.77 -8.48
N GLU A 45 7.05 9.01 -8.53
CA GLU A 45 7.74 10.15 -9.10
C GLU A 45 8.00 11.17 -7.98
N VAL A 46 9.21 11.69 -7.91
CA VAL A 46 9.62 12.60 -6.84
C VAL A 46 9.93 13.96 -7.42
N GLU A 47 9.24 14.97 -6.90
CA GLU A 47 9.52 16.38 -7.17
C GLU A 47 10.12 17.02 -5.92
N LYS A 48 11.19 17.80 -6.12
CA LYS A 48 11.85 18.54 -5.04
C LYS A 48 11.80 20.03 -5.33
N GLU A 49 11.23 20.79 -4.41
CA GLU A 49 11.17 22.24 -4.45
C GLU A 49 11.78 22.79 -3.15
N GLY A 50 13.04 23.23 -3.22
CA GLY A 50 13.81 23.61 -2.04
C GLY A 50 14.00 22.42 -1.08
N GLU A 51 13.57 22.57 0.17
CA GLU A 51 13.59 21.51 1.19
C GLU A 51 12.34 20.61 1.14
N ARG A 52 11.33 20.97 0.35
CA ARG A 52 10.07 20.22 0.28
C ARG A 52 10.17 19.11 -0.75
N MET A 53 9.69 17.93 -0.37
CA MET A 53 9.61 16.76 -1.22
C MET A 53 8.15 16.37 -1.45
N THR A 54 7.76 16.30 -2.72
CA THR A 54 6.45 15.81 -3.15
C THR A 54 6.62 14.45 -3.79
N ILE A 55 5.77 13.49 -3.39
CA ILE A 55 5.74 12.16 -4.00
C ILE A 55 4.44 11.99 -4.78
N ASN A 56 4.56 11.85 -6.09
CA ASN A 56 3.50 11.50 -7.00
C ASN A 56 3.46 9.98 -7.19
N ILE A 57 2.26 9.40 -7.24
CA ILE A 57 2.11 7.98 -7.62
C ILE A 57 1.96 7.87 -9.13
N THR A 58 2.55 6.83 -9.71
CA THR A 58 2.44 6.56 -11.15
C THR A 58 1.21 5.73 -11.47
N ASP A 59 0.85 5.63 -12.76
CA ASP A 59 -0.16 4.66 -13.22
C ASP A 59 0.22 3.22 -12.87
N HIS A 60 1.52 2.92 -12.84
CA HIS A 60 2.00 1.61 -12.42
C HIS A 60 1.70 1.35 -10.93
N CYS A 61 1.92 2.34 -10.06
CA CYS A 61 1.52 2.23 -8.65
C CYS A 61 0.02 1.94 -8.49
N LEU A 62 -0.84 2.65 -9.24
CA LEU A 62 -2.27 2.40 -9.25
C LEU A 62 -2.58 0.97 -9.71
N SER A 63 -1.99 0.51 -10.80
CA SER A 63 -2.21 -0.85 -11.33
C SER A 63 -1.88 -1.94 -10.31
N LEU A 64 -0.84 -1.74 -9.50
CA LEU A 64 -0.38 -2.68 -8.49
C LEU A 64 -1.26 -2.73 -7.23
N THR A 65 -2.02 -1.66 -6.95
CA THR A 65 -2.59 -1.45 -5.61
C THR A 65 -4.07 -1.12 -5.59
N GLU A 66 -4.68 -0.78 -6.73
CA GLU A 66 -6.11 -0.47 -6.78
C GLU A 66 -6.93 -1.72 -6.44
N PRO A 67 -7.83 -1.66 -5.44
CA PRO A 67 -8.70 -2.77 -5.11
C PRO A 67 -9.75 -2.97 -6.22
N THR A 68 -10.01 -4.22 -6.58
CA THR A 68 -11.14 -4.61 -7.42
C THR A 68 -12.38 -4.85 -6.55
N GLU A 69 -13.57 -5.01 -7.15
CA GLU A 69 -14.80 -5.32 -6.40
C GLU A 69 -14.63 -6.56 -5.50
N GLN A 70 -13.89 -7.56 -5.98
CA GLN A 70 -13.62 -8.80 -5.24
C GLN A 70 -12.72 -8.56 -4.02
N SER A 71 -11.95 -7.47 -3.98
CA SER A 71 -11.02 -7.17 -2.89
C SER A 71 -11.72 -6.84 -1.57
N PHE A 72 -13.03 -6.55 -1.58
CA PHE A 72 -13.76 -6.05 -0.42
C PHE A 72 -14.34 -7.13 0.51
N THR A 73 -13.74 -8.32 0.56
CA THR A 73 -14.12 -9.41 1.47
C THR A 73 -13.17 -9.53 2.67
N GLU A 74 -13.64 -10.10 3.78
CA GLU A 74 -12.82 -10.28 4.99
C GLU A 74 -11.62 -11.21 4.74
N GLU A 75 -11.81 -12.25 3.93
CA GLU A 75 -10.77 -13.20 3.55
C GLU A 75 -9.67 -12.50 2.74
N ASN A 76 -10.04 -11.60 1.84
CA ASN A 76 -9.09 -10.86 1.01
C ASN A 76 -8.33 -9.81 1.83
N TYR A 77 -8.99 -9.11 2.76
CA TYR A 77 -8.29 -8.22 3.69
C TYR A 77 -7.24 -8.97 4.52
N ALA A 78 -7.61 -10.14 5.07
CA ALA A 78 -6.71 -10.97 5.86
C ALA A 78 -5.54 -11.50 5.01
N HIS A 79 -5.81 -11.90 3.76
CA HIS A 79 -4.78 -12.37 2.83
C HIS A 79 -3.78 -11.26 2.50
N VAL A 80 -4.24 -10.09 2.07
CA VAL A 80 -3.37 -8.95 1.73
C VAL A 80 -2.57 -8.50 2.95
N ALA A 81 -3.17 -8.42 4.13
CA ALA A 81 -2.47 -8.09 5.37
C ALA A 81 -1.36 -9.11 5.70
N ARG A 82 -1.61 -10.41 5.50
CA ARG A 82 -0.59 -11.46 5.65
C ARG A 82 0.54 -11.28 4.64
N MET A 83 0.22 -11.01 3.39
CA MET A 83 1.22 -10.81 2.33
C MET A 83 2.10 -9.58 2.61
N LEU A 84 1.52 -8.48 3.07
CA LEU A 84 2.28 -7.30 3.51
C LEU A 84 3.28 -7.67 4.61
N LYS A 85 2.85 -8.40 5.65
CA LYS A 85 3.76 -8.86 6.73
C LYS A 85 4.87 -9.76 6.20
N MET A 86 4.54 -10.74 5.35
CA MET A 86 5.52 -11.66 4.75
C MET A 86 6.55 -10.94 3.87
N LYS A 87 6.15 -9.82 3.24
CA LYS A 87 7.04 -8.96 2.44
C LYS A 87 7.87 -7.99 3.28
N GLY A 88 7.73 -8.01 4.61
CA GLY A 88 8.51 -7.17 5.52
C GLY A 88 7.83 -5.87 5.92
N PHE A 89 6.51 -5.72 5.70
CA PHE A 89 5.77 -4.58 6.22
C PHE A 89 5.81 -4.57 7.75
N ARG A 90 6.39 -3.53 8.34
CA ARG A 90 6.58 -3.41 9.78
C ARG A 90 5.42 -2.67 10.46
N ALA A 91 5.08 -3.03 11.69
CA ALA A 91 3.96 -2.39 12.40
C ALA A 91 4.20 -0.91 12.74
N ASP A 92 5.45 -0.50 12.94
CA ASP A 92 5.83 0.90 13.15
C ASP A 92 5.63 1.77 11.90
N TRP A 93 5.56 1.17 10.71
CA TRP A 93 5.25 1.88 9.48
C TRP A 93 3.87 2.55 9.54
N LEU A 94 2.87 1.91 10.16
CA LEU A 94 1.54 2.52 10.37
C LEU A 94 1.58 3.83 11.17
N ARG A 95 2.66 4.09 11.91
CA ARG A 95 2.82 5.26 12.78
C ARG A 95 3.67 6.37 12.17
N SER A 96 4.27 6.15 11.01
CA SER A 96 5.18 7.14 10.40
C SER A 96 4.42 8.40 9.99
N LYS A 97 4.73 9.53 10.62
CA LYS A 97 4.30 10.86 10.20
C LYS A 97 5.54 11.62 9.70
N ARG A 98 5.61 11.84 8.40
CA ARG A 98 6.62 12.64 7.71
C ARG A 98 5.96 13.94 7.26
N PRO A 99 5.96 15.02 8.08
CA PRO A 99 5.31 16.29 7.71
C PRO A 99 6.00 16.98 6.52
N ASP A 100 7.22 16.58 6.20
CA ASP A 100 8.05 17.04 5.08
C ASP A 100 7.68 16.43 3.72
N ILE A 101 6.98 15.28 3.72
CA ILE A 101 6.48 14.65 2.49
C ILE A 101 5.02 15.07 2.29
N VAL A 102 4.74 15.64 1.13
CA VAL A 102 3.36 15.90 0.72
C VAL A 102 2.94 14.93 -0.37
N LEU A 103 1.79 14.29 -0.15
CA LEU A 103 1.11 13.47 -1.14
C LEU A 103 0.03 14.27 -1.86
N CYS A 104 -0.11 14.00 -3.16
CA CYS A 104 -1.23 14.51 -3.94
C CYS A 104 -2.57 13.91 -3.49
N ALA A 105 -3.64 14.70 -3.62
CA ALA A 105 -5.00 14.27 -3.32
C ALA A 105 -5.39 13.07 -4.19
N GLY A 106 -6.03 12.06 -3.60
CA GLY A 106 -6.43 10.82 -4.30
C GLY A 106 -5.39 9.69 -4.30
N ALA A 107 -4.19 9.91 -3.76
CA ALA A 107 -3.15 8.88 -3.73
C ALA A 107 -3.42 7.73 -2.74
N LEU A 108 -4.25 7.96 -1.72
CA LEU A 108 -4.54 6.96 -0.70
C LEU A 108 -5.49 5.88 -1.22
N LEU A 109 -5.42 4.69 -0.61
CA LEU A 109 -6.44 3.67 -0.80
C LEU A 109 -7.81 4.18 -0.33
N ASN A 110 -8.87 3.66 -0.97
CA ASN A 110 -10.25 3.82 -0.54
C ASN A 110 -10.37 3.68 0.99
N GLU A 111 -11.06 4.60 1.64
CA GLU A 111 -11.05 4.71 3.09
C GLU A 111 -11.54 3.44 3.81
N THR A 112 -12.60 2.80 3.28
CA THR A 112 -13.14 1.55 3.82
C THR A 112 -12.11 0.42 3.71
N TYR A 113 -11.54 0.27 2.52
CA TYR A 113 -10.49 -0.74 2.25
C TYR A 113 -9.28 -0.54 3.18
N ARG A 114 -8.83 0.72 3.30
CA ARG A 114 -7.69 1.13 4.13
C ARG A 114 -7.93 0.81 5.61
N LYS A 115 -9.09 1.16 6.16
CA LYS A 115 -9.45 0.89 7.56
C LYS A 115 -9.46 -0.61 7.86
N LYS A 116 -10.04 -1.41 6.96
CA LYS A 116 -10.09 -2.87 7.10
C LYS A 116 -8.71 -3.50 7.08
N LEU A 117 -7.85 -3.13 6.12
CA LEU A 117 -6.46 -3.60 6.09
C LEU A 117 -5.68 -3.22 7.36
N ILE A 118 -5.80 -1.98 7.83
CA ILE A 118 -5.13 -1.54 9.07
C ILE A 118 -5.57 -2.38 10.27
N SER A 119 -6.87 -2.70 10.38
CA SER A 119 -7.40 -3.57 11.42
C SER A 119 -6.72 -4.95 11.41
N HIS A 120 -6.66 -5.59 10.23
CA HIS A 120 -6.01 -6.90 10.05
C HIS A 120 -4.49 -6.87 10.29
N LEU A 121 -3.82 -5.79 9.91
CA LEU A 121 -2.40 -5.60 10.20
C LEU A 121 -2.13 -5.48 11.71
N SER A 122 -3.05 -4.86 12.45
CA SER A 122 -2.92 -4.60 13.89
C SER A 122 -3.34 -5.80 14.76
N SER A 123 -4.25 -6.64 14.28
CA SER A 123 -4.85 -7.74 15.06
C SER A 123 -3.97 -9.00 15.19
N THR A 124 -2.98 -9.17 14.32
CA THR A 124 -2.02 -10.30 14.37
C THR A 124 -0.66 -9.84 14.90
N SER A 125 -0.65 -9.38 16.16
CA SER A 125 0.56 -9.38 16.99
C SER A 125 0.51 -10.64 17.83
N VAL A 126 1.30 -11.66 17.45
CA VAL A 126 1.59 -12.82 18.30
C VAL A 126 2.76 -12.44 19.20
#